data_AF-A0A2E4JIG8-F1
#
_entry.id   AF-A0A2E4JIG8-F1
#
_cell.length_a   1.000
_cell.length_b   1.000
_cell.length_c   1.000
_cell.angle_alpha   90.00
_cell.angle_beta   90.00
_cell.angle_gamma   90.00
#
_symmetry.space_group_name_H-M   'P 1'
#
loop_
_entity.id
_entity.type
_entity.pdbx_description
1 polymer ?
#
loop_
_entity_poly.entity_id
_entity_poly.type
_entity_poly.pdbx_seq_one_letter_code
_entity_poly.pdbx_strand_id
1 'polypeptide(L)' 'MGGLLSAIDDAKSGRGLLVMLASEPGIGKTRIVQKLGAIAEKRDAQMLWRRCYEGEGAPP' A
#
# COMPACT_ATOMS: atom_id res chain seq x y z
N MET A 1 11.30 -1.69 -5.11
CA MET A 1 11.21 -1.21 -3.72
C MET A 1 11.47 0.28 -3.60
N GLY A 2 12.48 0.86 -4.26
CA GLY A 2 12.80 2.30 -4.19
C GLY A 2 11.58 3.23 -4.35
N GLY A 3 10.80 3.10 -5.43
CA GLY A 3 9.63 3.95 -5.67
C GLY A 3 8.53 3.84 -4.60
N LEU A 4 8.39 2.68 -3.95
CA LEU A 4 7.39 2.49 -2.88
C LEU A 4 7.83 3.11 -1.55
N LEU A 5 9.14 3.21 -1.32
CA LEU A 5 9.69 3.91 -0.17
C LEU A 5 9.62 5.43 -0.37
N SER A 6 9.95 5.90 -1.57
CA SER A 6 9.80 7.32 -1.94
C SER A 6 8.36 7.79 -1.81
N ALA A 7 7.39 6.94 -2.17
CA ALA A 7 5.97 7.19 -1.92
C ALA A 7 5.64 7.47 -0.45
N ILE A 8 6.24 6.76 0.50
CA ILE A 8 6.03 7.07 1.93
C ILE A 8 6.55 8.47 2.25
N ASP A 9 7.74 8.80 1.76
CA ASP A 9 8.38 10.10 2.02
C ASP A 9 7.60 11.26 1.36
N ASP A 10 7.07 11.04 0.15
CA ASP A 10 6.19 11.99 -0.55
C ASP A 10 4.89 12.21 0.22
N ALA A 11 4.21 11.14 0.65
CA ALA A 11 2.99 11.23 1.45
C ALA A 11 3.23 11.98 2.76
N LYS A 12 4.34 11.71 3.45
CA LYS A 12 4.75 12.45 4.66
C LYS A 12 5.02 13.93 4.40
N SER A 13 5.50 14.28 3.21
CA SER A 13 5.73 15.68 2.82
C SER A 13 4.45 16.44 2.45
N GLY A 14 3.27 15.82 2.62
CA GLY A 14 1.97 16.40 2.26
C GLY A 14 1.59 16.21 0.79
N ARG A 15 2.39 15.46 0.02
CA ARG A 15 2.07 15.10 -1.38
C ARG A 15 1.33 13.78 -1.40
N GLY A 16 0.00 13.83 -1.48
CA GLY A 16 -0.82 12.63 -1.67
C GLY A 16 -0.51 11.94 -3.00
N LEU A 17 -0.50 10.61 -3.01
CA LEU A 17 -0.28 9.82 -4.22
C LEU A 17 -1.02 8.47 -4.17
N LEU A 18 -1.17 7.84 -5.33
CA LEU A 18 -1.72 6.51 -5.49
C LEU A 18 -0.69 5.60 -6.15
N VAL A 19 -0.41 4.45 -5.53
CA VAL A 19 0.51 3.43 -6.07
C VAL A 19 -0.24 2.12 -6.25
N MET A 20 -0.11 1.50 -7.43
CA MET A 20 -0.69 0.19 -7.72
C MET A 20 0.40 -0.88 -7.83
N LEU A 21 0.25 -1.97 -7.07
CA LEU A 21 1.13 -3.14 -7.17
C LEU A 21 0.53 -4.18 -8.14
N ALA A 22 0.90 -4.08 -9.42
CA ALA A 22 0.58 -5.06 -10.45
C ALA A 22 1.65 -6.15 -10.53
N SER A 23 1.22 -7.40 -10.72
CA SER A 23 2.04 -8.63 -10.73
C SER A 23 1.15 -9.84 -10.88
N GLU A 24 1.77 -10.98 -11.18
CA GLU A 24 1.13 -12.29 -11.22
C GLU A 24 0.49 -12.69 -9.88
N PRO A 25 -0.58 -13.54 -9.91
CA PRO A 25 -1.13 -14.16 -8.72
C PRO A 25 -0.07 -14.92 -7.93
N GLY A 26 -0.15 -14.87 -6.60
CA GLY A 26 0.74 -15.66 -5.74
C GLY A 26 2.16 -15.13 -5.54
N ILE A 27 2.62 -14.11 -6.28
CA ILE A 27 4.00 -13.57 -6.14
C ILE A 27 4.30 -12.92 -4.76
N GLY A 28 3.27 -12.73 -3.93
CA GLY A 28 3.42 -12.20 -2.57
C GLY A 28 3.16 -10.69 -2.43
N LYS A 29 2.28 -10.10 -3.24
CA LYS A 29 1.85 -8.69 -3.09
C LYS A 29 1.45 -8.33 -1.66
N THR A 30 0.66 -9.19 -1.01
CA THR A 30 0.22 -8.99 0.38
C THR A 30 1.40 -8.89 1.34
N ARG A 31 2.42 -9.75 1.17
CA ARG A 31 3.64 -9.72 1.98
C ARG A 31 4.44 -8.44 1.73
N ILE A 32 4.46 -7.95 0.50
CA ILE A 32 5.11 -6.68 0.16
C ILE A 32 4.41 -5.52 0.87
N VAL A 33 3.07 -5.46 0.84
CA VAL A 33 2.38 -4.34 1.49
C VAL A 33 2.47 -4.42 3.02
N GLN A 34 2.45 -5.62 3.61
CA GLN A 34 2.71 -5.78 5.06
C GLN A 34 4.10 -5.25 5.45
N LYS A 35 5.15 -5.58 4.67
CA LYS A 35 6.49 -5.04 4.88
C LYS A 35 6.53 -3.52 4.72
N LEU A 36 5.82 -2.98 3.74
CA LEU A 36 5.73 -1.54 3.54
C LEU A 36 5.07 -0.85 4.74
N GLY A 37 3.97 -1.41 5.26
CA GLY A 37 3.29 -0.90 6.45
C GLY A 37 4.23 -0.81 7.65
N ALA A 38 4.99 -1.88 7.93
CA ALA A 38 5.99 -1.86 9.00
C ALA A 38 7.10 -0.81 8.79
N ILE A 39 7.44 -0.47 7.54
CA ILE A 39 8.41 0.59 7.23
C ILE A 39 7.78 1.97 7.40
N ALA A 40 6.51 2.15 6.99
CA ALA A 40 5.77 3.38 7.17
C ALA A 40 5.62 3.73 8.66
N GLU A 41 5.26 2.76 9.49
CA GLU A 41 5.16 2.93 10.95
C GLU A 41 6.50 3.34 11.57
N LYS A 42 7.62 2.71 11.15
CA LYS A 42 8.97 3.11 11.57
C LYS A 42 9.39 4.51 11.12
N ARG A 43 8.65 5.10 10.17
CA ARG A 43 8.86 6.46 9.67
C ARG A 43 7.78 7.41 10.19
N ASP A 44 7.11 7.10 11.29
CA ASP A 44 6.07 7.96 11.90
C ASP A 44 4.89 8.24 10.95
N ALA A 45 4.64 7.35 9.98
CA ALA A 45 3.45 7.40 9.14
C ALA A 45 2.40 6.41 9.65
N GLN A 46 1.13 6.82 9.63
CA GLN A 46 0.02 5.91 9.95
C GLN A 46 -0.27 4.99 8.78
N MET A 47 -0.30 3.68 9.04
CA MET A 47 -0.71 2.67 8.05
C MET A 47 -2.16 2.27 8.28
N LEU A 48 -3.02 2.51 7.29
CA LEU A 48 -4.41 2.04 7.28
C LEU A 48 -4.52 0.86 6.32
N TRP A 49 -4.97 -0.29 6.83
CA TRP A 49 -5.12 -1.52 6.05
C TRP A 49 -6.56 -2.00 6.05
N ARG A 50 -7.06 -2.40 4.87
CA ARG A 50 -8.35 -3.10 4.72
C ARG A 50 -8.18 -4.30 3.80
N ARG A 51 -9.08 -5.27 3.97
CA ARG A 51 -9.19 -6.40 3.05
C ARG A 51 -9.76 -5.90 1.72
N CYS A 52 -9.21 -6.40 0.62
CA CYS A 52 -9.81 -6.21 -0.69
C CYS A 52 -11.19 -6.86 -0.68
N TYR A 53 -12.20 -6.14 -1.14
CA TYR A 53 -13.52 -6.70 -1.35
C TYR A 53 -13.47 -7.53 -2.64
N GLU A 54 -13.81 -8.81 -2.55
CA GLU A 54 -13.75 -9.76 -3.68
C GLU A 54 -15.14 -10.07 -4.26
N GLY A 55 -16.21 -9.45 -3.74
CA GLY A 55 -17.57 -9.62 -4.26
C GLY A 55 -17.82 -8.80 -5.53
N GLU A 56 -18.86 -9.16 -6.28
CA GLU A 56 -19.35 -8.33 -7.39
C GLU A 56 -19.78 -6.97 -6.85
N GLY A 57 -19.00 -5.94 -7.18
CA GLY A 57 -19.29 -4.58 -6.78
C GLY A 57 -20.48 -4.03 -7.57
N ALA A 58 -21.66 -4.07 -6.97
CA ALA A 58 -22.77 -3.18 -7.31
C ALA A 58 -23.59 -2.90 -6.05
N PRO A 59 -23.92 -1.64 -5.74
CA PRO A 59 -25.00 -1.35 -4.80
C PRO A 59 -26.37 -1.70 -5.44
N PRO A 60 -27.40 -2.07 -4.65
CA PRO A 60 -28.79 -2.01 -5.12
C PRO A 60 -29.22 -0.56 -5.42
#